data_AF-A0A645H4W3-F1
#
_entry.id   AF-A0A645H4W3-F1
#
_cell.length_a   1.000
_cell.length_b   1.000
_cell.length_c   1.000
_cell.angle_alpha   90.00
_cell.angle_beta   90.00
_cell.angle_gamma   90.00
#
_symmetry.space_group_name_H-M   'P 1'
#
loop_
_entity.id
_entity.type
_entity.pdbx_description
1 polymer ?
#
loop_
_entity_poly.entity_id
_entity_poly.type
_entity_poly.pdbx_seq_one_letter_code
_entity_poly.pdbx_strand_id
1 'polypeptide(L)'
;MIGGSTGVTQENLDATAVAIKKATGLPIIFFPGGPQALSAHCDAIFFMSMINSTDLNYVMKAQIHTSLAVKKLGIEPISMGYIVVEPGMKVGEVGKADLVKRDDLKKAMSCALASEYLGMSFVYLEAGSGADRPVPPEMIKAVKGILSVPLIVGGGIRSPEAAKAAREAGADMIVTGTFLERCNDNGLLNQVVKASKGP
;
A
#
# COMPACT_ATOMS: atom_id res chain seq x y z
N MET A 1 -6.40 -2.96 7.45
CA MET A 1 -6.05 -3.37 6.07
C MET A 1 -5.73 -4.86 6.09
N ILE A 2 -6.26 -5.64 5.15
CA ILE A 2 -5.93 -7.06 4.98
C ILE A 2 -5.21 -7.19 3.64
N GLY A 3 -4.05 -7.85 3.63
CA GLY A 3 -3.32 -8.14 2.41
C GLY A 3 -2.65 -9.51 2.50
N GLY A 4 -1.92 -9.89 1.46
CA GLY A 4 -1.16 -11.13 1.43
C GLY A 4 -0.61 -11.38 0.03
N SER A 5 0.61 -11.89 -0.04
CA SER A 5 1.33 -12.13 -1.30
C SER A 5 1.28 -13.60 -1.75
N THR A 6 1.02 -14.53 -0.83
CA THR A 6 1.00 -15.98 -1.10
C THR A 6 -0.18 -16.65 -0.37
N GLY A 7 -0.82 -17.62 -1.01
CA GLY A 7 -1.84 -18.47 -0.38
C GLY A 7 -3.13 -17.77 0.04
N VAL A 8 -3.40 -16.56 -0.43
CA VAL A 8 -4.67 -15.86 -0.16
C VAL A 8 -5.78 -16.53 -0.98
N THR A 9 -6.79 -17.06 -0.29
CA THR A 9 -7.99 -17.64 -0.87
C THR A 9 -9.19 -16.80 -0.47
N GLN A 10 -10.31 -16.93 -1.18
CA GLN A 10 -11.54 -16.27 -0.73
C GLN A 10 -11.93 -16.71 0.69
N GLU A 11 -11.83 -18.00 0.99
CA GLU A 11 -12.20 -18.56 2.30
C GLU A 11 -11.38 -17.95 3.46
N ASN A 12 -10.05 -17.88 3.31
CA ASN A 12 -9.22 -17.31 4.38
C ASN A 12 -9.35 -15.79 4.49
N LEU A 13 -9.62 -15.11 3.37
CA LEU A 13 -9.91 -13.68 3.35
C LEU A 13 -11.24 -13.39 4.07
N ASP A 14 -12.30 -14.14 3.77
CA ASP A 14 -13.62 -14.02 4.40
C ASP A 14 -13.51 -14.24 5.92
N ALA A 15 -12.90 -15.33 6.33
CA ALA A 15 -12.71 -15.66 7.74
C ALA A 15 -11.93 -14.57 8.49
N THR A 16 -10.85 -14.06 7.88
CA THR A 16 -10.02 -13.00 8.47
C THR A 16 -10.79 -11.69 8.58
N ALA A 17 -11.54 -11.31 7.53
CA ALA A 17 -12.33 -10.09 7.53
C ALA A 17 -13.41 -10.12 8.62
N VAL A 18 -14.17 -11.21 8.72
CA VAL A 18 -15.19 -11.37 9.76
C VAL A 18 -14.58 -11.30 11.17
N ALA A 19 -13.44 -11.97 11.40
CA ALA A 19 -12.78 -11.96 12.70
C ALA A 19 -12.31 -10.56 13.10
N ILE A 20 -11.65 -9.82 12.20
CA ILE A 20 -11.16 -8.47 12.46
C ILE A 20 -12.33 -7.50 12.71
N LYS A 21 -13.39 -7.59 11.91
CA LYS A 21 -14.57 -6.72 12.05
C LYS A 21 -15.24 -6.93 13.40
N LYS A 22 -15.41 -8.19 13.81
CA LYS A 22 -15.97 -8.56 15.12
C LYS A 22 -15.11 -8.06 16.28
N ALA A 23 -13.78 -8.13 16.16
CA ALA A 23 -12.86 -7.75 17.24
C ALA A 23 -12.68 -6.23 17.39
N THR A 24 -12.79 -5.47 16.30
CA THR A 24 -12.39 -4.05 16.28
C THR A 24 -13.51 -3.07 15.96
N GLY A 25 -14.56 -3.52 15.25
CA GLY A 25 -15.60 -2.64 14.69
C GLY A 25 -15.11 -1.69 13.59
N LEU A 26 -13.83 -1.77 13.19
CA LEU A 26 -13.23 -0.88 12.21
C LEU A 26 -13.56 -1.31 10.77
N PRO A 27 -13.61 -0.36 9.81
CA PRO A 27 -13.72 -0.68 8.40
C PRO A 27 -12.55 -1.52 7.90
N ILE A 28 -12.84 -2.44 6.98
CA ILE A 28 -11.87 -3.35 6.41
C ILE A 28 -11.60 -2.96 4.97
N ILE A 29 -10.36 -2.55 4.71
CA ILE A 29 -9.85 -2.30 3.36
C ILE A 29 -8.98 -3.49 2.93
N PHE A 30 -9.33 -4.11 1.81
CA PHE A 30 -8.54 -5.16 1.19
C PHE A 30 -7.43 -4.57 0.31
N PHE A 31 -6.22 -5.08 0.47
CA PHE A 31 -5.02 -4.75 -0.30
C PHE A 31 -4.62 -5.98 -1.13
N PRO A 32 -5.16 -6.12 -2.35
CA PRO A 32 -5.00 -7.34 -3.15
C PRO A 32 -3.58 -7.54 -3.67
N GLY A 33 -3.04 -8.75 -3.52
CA GLY A 33 -1.81 -9.19 -4.18
C GLY A 33 -2.03 -9.73 -5.61
N GLY A 34 -3.29 -9.93 -6.02
CA GLY A 34 -3.68 -10.46 -7.32
C GLY A 34 -5.20 -10.67 -7.42
N PRO A 35 -5.71 -11.13 -8.58
CA PRO A 35 -7.15 -11.20 -8.85
C PRO A 35 -7.88 -12.39 -8.19
N GLN A 36 -7.15 -13.26 -7.47
CA GLN A 36 -7.63 -14.59 -7.08
C GLN A 36 -8.62 -14.60 -5.90
N ALA A 37 -8.67 -13.53 -5.11
CA ALA A 37 -9.52 -13.46 -3.93
C ALA A 37 -10.23 -12.10 -3.86
N LEU A 38 -11.53 -12.14 -3.64
CA LEU A 38 -12.39 -10.98 -3.35
C LEU A 38 -13.36 -11.40 -2.26
N SER A 39 -13.74 -10.47 -1.39
CA SER A 39 -14.61 -10.75 -0.25
C SER A 39 -15.65 -9.65 -0.08
N ALA A 40 -16.93 -10.03 0.00
CA ALA A 40 -18.02 -9.11 0.35
C ALA A 40 -17.99 -8.67 1.82
N HIS A 41 -17.11 -9.27 2.64
CA HIS A 41 -16.93 -8.87 4.04
C HIS A 41 -15.97 -7.69 4.21
N CYS A 42 -15.26 -7.30 3.15
CA CYS A 42 -14.47 -6.09 3.11
C CYS A 42 -15.35 -4.89 2.75
N ASP A 43 -15.17 -3.77 3.45
CA ASP A 43 -15.89 -2.52 3.19
C ASP A 43 -15.38 -1.84 1.91
N ALA A 44 -14.07 -1.91 1.68
CA ALA A 44 -13.42 -1.34 0.51
C ALA A 44 -12.29 -2.24 -0.02
N ILE A 45 -11.87 -1.98 -1.26
CA ILE A 45 -10.71 -2.56 -1.90
C ILE A 45 -9.83 -1.45 -2.46
N PHE A 46 -8.53 -1.51 -2.21
CA PHE A 46 -7.59 -0.69 -2.95
C PHE A 46 -7.52 -1.21 -4.39
N PHE A 47 -8.16 -0.47 -5.29
CA PHE A 47 -8.24 -0.78 -6.72
C PHE A 47 -7.02 -0.16 -7.41
N MET A 48 -5.88 -0.81 -7.18
CA MET A 48 -4.55 -0.27 -7.49
C MET A 48 -4.14 -0.51 -8.94
N SER A 49 -3.32 0.38 -9.48
CA SER A 49 -2.53 0.16 -10.70
C SER A 49 -1.04 0.30 -10.35
N MET A 50 -0.22 -0.72 -10.63
CA MET A 50 1.23 -0.61 -10.47
C MET A 50 1.83 0.19 -11.61
N ILE A 51 2.03 1.49 -11.42
CA ILE A 51 2.31 2.47 -12.48
C ILE A 51 3.65 2.20 -13.16
N ASN A 52 4.63 1.74 -12.39
CA ASN A 52 5.96 1.40 -12.90
C ASN A 52 6.13 -0.10 -13.18
N SER A 53 5.05 -0.86 -13.37
CA SER A 53 5.15 -2.24 -13.87
C SER A 53 5.47 -2.27 -15.38
N THR A 54 6.35 -3.18 -15.78
CA THR A 54 6.59 -3.49 -17.20
C THR A 54 5.58 -4.48 -17.78
N ASP A 55 4.70 -5.03 -16.94
CA ASP A 55 3.68 -6.00 -17.30
C ASP A 55 2.27 -5.41 -17.13
N LEU A 56 1.55 -5.33 -18.26
CA LEU A 56 0.18 -4.81 -18.33
C LEU A 56 -0.80 -5.55 -17.43
N ASN A 57 -0.49 -6.78 -17.00
CA ASN A 57 -1.30 -7.49 -16.04
C ASN A 57 -1.46 -6.72 -14.72
N TYR A 58 -0.38 -6.11 -14.22
CA TYR A 58 -0.39 -5.33 -12.98
C TYR A 58 -0.78 -3.87 -13.18
N VAL A 59 -0.70 -3.36 -14.41
CA VAL A 59 -1.12 -2.00 -14.75
C VAL A 59 -2.65 -1.94 -14.94
N MET A 60 -3.26 -2.89 -15.65
CA MET A 60 -4.68 -2.78 -16.02
C MET A 60 -5.45 -4.09 -16.23
N LYS A 61 -4.84 -5.19 -16.68
CA LYS A 61 -5.63 -6.38 -17.06
C LYS A 61 -6.28 -7.06 -15.85
N ALA A 62 -5.61 -7.14 -14.69
CA ALA A 62 -6.20 -7.71 -13.48
C ALA A 62 -7.39 -6.88 -12.96
N GLN A 63 -7.29 -5.55 -13.09
CA GLN A 63 -8.30 -4.58 -12.72
C GLN A 63 -9.53 -4.74 -13.62
N ILE A 64 -9.33 -4.82 -14.94
CA ILE A 64 -10.41 -5.12 -15.90
C ILE A 64 -11.09 -6.44 -15.54
N HIS A 65 -10.31 -7.50 -15.33
CA HIS A 65 -10.82 -8.84 -15.03
C HIS A 65 -11.68 -8.89 -13.76
N THR A 66 -11.30 -8.14 -12.72
CA THR A 66 -11.98 -8.17 -11.41
C THR A 66 -13.11 -7.14 -11.27
N SER A 67 -13.17 -6.13 -12.14
CA SER A 67 -14.08 -4.97 -12.02
C SER A 67 -15.56 -5.33 -11.83
N LEU A 68 -16.09 -6.26 -12.64
CA LEU A 68 -17.49 -6.70 -12.55
C LEU A 68 -17.77 -7.45 -11.25
N ALA A 69 -16.82 -8.26 -10.78
CA ALA A 69 -16.94 -8.98 -9.52
C ALA A 69 -16.96 -8.01 -8.33
N VAL A 70 -16.06 -7.03 -8.30
CA VAL A 70 -16.05 -5.96 -7.29
C VAL A 70 -17.39 -5.24 -7.25
N LYS A 71 -17.93 -4.86 -8.41
CA LYS A 71 -19.25 -4.20 -8.51
C LYS A 71 -20.38 -5.08 -7.99
N LYS A 72 -20.40 -6.37 -8.36
CA LYS A 72 -21.42 -7.34 -7.93
C LYS A 72 -21.40 -7.58 -6.41
N LEU A 73 -20.20 -7.60 -5.82
CA LEU A 73 -20.02 -7.79 -4.38
C LEU A 73 -20.34 -6.52 -3.57
N GLY A 74 -20.49 -5.37 -4.22
CA GLY A 74 -20.83 -4.10 -3.56
C GLY A 74 -19.68 -3.50 -2.75
N ILE A 75 -18.44 -3.92 -3.00
CA ILE A 75 -17.24 -3.43 -2.32
C ILE A 75 -16.88 -2.06 -2.90
N GLU A 76 -16.54 -1.08 -2.04
CA GLU A 76 -16.09 0.24 -2.50
C GLU A 76 -14.69 0.16 -3.14
N PRO A 77 -14.51 0.47 -4.44
CA PRO A 77 -13.19 0.53 -5.05
C PRO A 77 -12.54 1.89 -4.78
N ILE A 78 -11.37 1.89 -4.15
CA ILE A 78 -10.55 3.08 -3.92
C ILE A 78 -9.39 3.08 -4.92
N SER A 79 -9.42 3.97 -5.92
CA SER A 79 -8.39 4.02 -6.97
C SER A 79 -7.06 4.53 -6.44
N MET A 80 -5.96 3.86 -6.83
CA MET A 80 -4.64 4.14 -6.28
C MET A 80 -3.51 3.89 -7.28
N GLY A 81 -2.61 4.86 -7.42
CA GLY A 81 -1.34 4.69 -8.11
C GLY A 81 -0.33 4.03 -7.18
N TYR A 82 0.10 2.82 -7.51
CA TYR A 82 1.05 2.04 -6.71
C TYR A 82 2.44 2.08 -7.36
N ILE A 83 3.42 2.63 -6.64
CA ILE A 83 4.76 2.90 -7.16
C ILE A 83 5.77 2.16 -6.30
N VAL A 84 6.48 1.21 -6.92
CA VAL A 84 7.47 0.40 -6.22
C VAL A 84 8.85 1.06 -6.29
N VAL A 85 9.41 1.36 -5.12
CA VAL A 85 10.71 1.98 -4.89
C VAL A 85 11.70 0.91 -4.43
N GLU A 86 12.97 1.05 -4.80
CA GLU A 86 14.04 0.16 -4.33
C GLU A 86 14.08 0.04 -2.79
N PRO A 87 14.23 -1.19 -2.25
CA PRO A 87 14.58 -2.43 -2.96
C PRO A 87 13.41 -3.18 -3.62
N GLY A 88 12.16 -2.78 -3.38
CA GLY A 88 10.95 -3.36 -3.97
C GLY A 88 10.58 -4.76 -3.50
N MET A 89 11.55 -5.53 -2.98
CA MET A 89 11.35 -6.86 -2.40
C MET A 89 10.52 -7.78 -3.32
N LYS A 90 9.72 -8.69 -2.74
CA LYS A 90 8.91 -9.64 -3.51
C LYS A 90 7.88 -8.97 -4.41
N VAL A 91 7.33 -7.83 -4.00
CA VAL A 91 6.32 -7.11 -4.79
C VAL A 91 6.91 -6.53 -6.07
N GLY A 92 8.15 -6.04 -6.02
CA GLY A 92 8.88 -5.60 -7.22
C GLY A 92 9.19 -6.75 -8.18
N GLU A 93 9.63 -7.89 -7.65
CA GLU A 93 9.93 -9.09 -8.44
C GLU A 93 8.68 -9.67 -9.13
N VAL A 94 7.63 -9.96 -8.36
CA VAL A 94 6.37 -10.55 -8.88
C VAL A 94 5.66 -9.57 -9.80
N GLY A 95 5.60 -8.30 -9.39
CA GLY A 95 4.98 -7.21 -10.12
C GLY A 95 5.75 -6.77 -11.37
N LYS A 96 6.95 -7.30 -11.61
CA LYS A 96 7.84 -6.89 -12.72
C LYS A 96 8.02 -5.37 -12.77
N ALA A 97 8.24 -4.78 -11.60
CA ALA A 97 8.38 -3.33 -11.46
C ALA A 97 9.72 -2.87 -12.05
N ASP A 98 9.67 -1.87 -12.92
CA ASP A 98 10.80 -1.00 -13.21
C ASP A 98 10.98 -0.05 -12.01
N LEU A 99 11.70 -0.56 -11.00
CA LEU A 99 11.85 0.08 -9.70
C LEU A 99 12.27 1.54 -9.82
N VAL A 100 11.69 2.38 -8.97
CA VAL A 100 12.18 3.75 -8.79
C VAL A 100 13.41 3.70 -7.89
N LYS A 101 14.55 4.19 -8.39
CA LYS A 101 15.76 4.30 -7.59
C LYS A 101 15.55 5.28 -6.45
N ARG A 102 16.20 5.03 -5.31
CA ARG A 102 15.98 5.82 -4.08
C ARG A 102 16.35 7.30 -4.23
N ASP A 103 17.29 7.62 -5.11
CA ASP A 103 17.74 8.98 -5.41
C ASP A 103 17.05 9.60 -6.65
N ASP A 104 16.26 8.83 -7.39
CA ASP A 104 15.55 9.29 -8.58
C ASP A 104 14.20 9.93 -8.22
N LEU A 105 14.30 11.11 -7.61
CA LEU A 105 13.14 11.90 -7.21
C LEU A 105 12.25 12.26 -8.40
N LYS A 106 12.86 12.51 -9.57
CA LYS A 106 12.14 12.91 -10.78
C LYS A 106 11.23 11.79 -11.27
N LYS A 107 11.72 10.54 -11.31
CA LYS A 107 10.88 9.38 -11.68
C LYS A 107 9.75 9.17 -10.69
N ALA A 108 10.01 9.24 -9.37
CA ALA A 108 8.97 9.13 -8.34
C ALA A 108 7.86 10.18 -8.53
N MET A 109 8.23 11.45 -8.69
CA MET A 109 7.32 12.56 -8.93
C MET A 109 6.52 12.38 -10.22
N SER A 110 7.16 11.90 -11.29
CA SER A 110 6.52 11.70 -12.59
C SER A 110 5.47 10.58 -12.53
N CYS A 111 5.78 9.44 -11.89
CA CYS A 111 4.81 8.38 -11.66
C CYS A 111 3.64 8.84 -10.78
N ALA A 112 3.93 9.64 -9.74
CA ALA A 112 2.92 10.17 -8.83
C ALA A 112 1.94 11.13 -9.54
N LEU A 113 2.45 12.12 -10.29
CA LEU A 113 1.61 13.03 -11.07
C LEU A 113 0.83 12.31 -12.16
N ALA A 114 1.44 11.32 -12.84
CA ALA A 114 0.71 10.52 -13.82
C ALA A 114 -0.50 9.81 -13.17
N SER A 115 -0.35 9.30 -11.95
CA SER A 115 -1.45 8.68 -11.19
C SER A 115 -2.56 9.68 -10.88
N GLU A 116 -2.20 10.85 -10.36
CA GLU A 116 -3.15 11.92 -10.03
C GLU A 116 -3.90 12.42 -11.28
N TYR A 117 -3.18 12.69 -12.37
CA TYR A 117 -3.77 13.17 -13.63
C TYR A 117 -4.68 12.14 -14.30
N LEU A 118 -4.47 10.85 -14.02
CA LEU A 118 -5.38 9.77 -14.42
C LEU A 118 -6.60 9.64 -13.50
N GLY A 119 -6.73 10.52 -12.49
CA GLY A 119 -7.87 10.56 -11.58
C GLY A 119 -7.80 9.55 -10.43
N MET A 120 -6.61 9.03 -10.12
CA MET A 120 -6.46 8.11 -8.97
C MET A 120 -6.58 8.90 -7.67
N SER A 121 -7.42 8.42 -6.76
CA SER A 121 -7.70 9.11 -5.50
C SER A 121 -6.54 9.08 -4.50
N PHE A 122 -5.58 8.17 -4.68
CA PHE A 122 -4.40 8.01 -3.82
C PHE A 122 -3.15 7.71 -4.63
N VAL A 123 -2.00 8.07 -4.07
CA VAL A 123 -0.68 7.58 -4.50
C VAL A 123 -0.03 6.83 -3.36
N TYR A 124 0.62 5.72 -3.66
CA TYR A 124 1.32 4.89 -2.67
C TYR A 124 2.78 4.66 -3.13
N LEU A 125 3.73 5.06 -2.28
CA LEU A 125 5.15 4.71 -2.41
C LEU A 125 5.48 3.47 -1.56
N GLU A 126 5.88 2.38 -2.19
CA GLU A 126 6.18 1.11 -1.54
C GLU A 126 7.66 0.73 -1.70
N ALA A 127 8.40 0.62 -0.58
CA ALA A 127 9.77 0.12 -0.58
C ALA A 127 9.88 -1.42 -0.62
N GLY A 128 8.77 -2.10 -0.37
CA GLY A 128 8.64 -3.55 -0.28
C GLY A 128 8.44 -4.02 1.15
N SER A 129 7.48 -4.94 1.36
CA SER A 129 7.34 -5.64 2.64
C SER A 129 8.64 -6.36 2.96
N GLY A 130 9.15 -6.18 4.18
CA GLY A 130 10.44 -6.75 4.54
C GLY A 130 11.66 -5.88 4.19
N ALA A 131 11.52 -4.76 3.46
CA ALA A 131 12.66 -3.89 3.11
C ALA A 131 13.47 -3.46 4.33
N ASP A 132 14.79 -3.42 4.21
CA ASP A 132 15.74 -2.97 5.24
C ASP A 132 15.63 -1.46 5.47
N ARG A 133 15.35 -0.70 4.41
CA ARG A 133 15.25 0.76 4.41
C ARG A 133 13.89 1.19 3.88
N PRO A 134 13.15 2.07 4.59
CA PRO A 134 11.90 2.62 4.09
C PRO A 134 12.13 3.57 2.90
N VAL A 135 11.06 4.04 2.28
CA VAL A 135 11.14 5.10 1.26
C VAL A 135 11.87 6.32 1.84
N PRO A 136 12.84 6.93 1.13
CA PRO A 136 13.60 8.06 1.67
C PRO A 136 12.71 9.28 1.97
N PRO A 137 12.89 9.98 3.11
CA PRO A 137 12.15 11.20 3.45
C PRO A 137 12.20 12.28 2.36
N GLU A 138 13.34 12.43 1.68
CA GLU A 138 13.50 13.38 0.57
C GLU A 138 12.57 13.06 -0.60
N MET A 139 12.34 11.77 -0.90
CA MET A 139 11.41 11.33 -1.93
C MET A 139 9.97 11.55 -1.51
N ILE A 140 9.62 11.21 -0.27
CA ILE A 140 8.28 11.44 0.28
C ILE A 140 7.96 12.93 0.20
N LYS A 141 8.89 13.80 0.62
CA LYS A 141 8.71 15.26 0.59
C LYS A 141 8.57 15.82 -0.83
N ALA A 142 9.40 15.34 -1.76
CA ALA A 142 9.34 15.77 -3.16
C ALA A 142 8.00 15.39 -3.82
N VAL A 143 7.52 14.17 -3.57
CA VAL A 143 6.23 13.69 -4.08
C VAL A 143 5.07 14.41 -3.41
N LYS A 144 5.07 14.56 -2.08
CA LYS A 144 4.00 15.28 -1.38
C LYS A 144 3.89 16.74 -1.81
N GLY A 145 5.01 17.40 -2.10
CA GLY A 145 5.04 18.82 -2.49
C GLY A 145 4.34 19.14 -3.82
N ILE A 146 4.04 18.13 -4.64
CA ILE A 146 3.40 18.31 -5.95
C ILE A 146 2.02 17.63 -6.06
N LEU A 147 1.67 16.76 -5.12
CA LEU A 147 0.40 16.04 -5.15
C LEU A 147 -0.71 16.85 -4.48
N SER A 148 -1.90 16.82 -5.08
CA SER A 148 -3.13 17.28 -4.42
C SER A 148 -3.91 16.14 -3.74
N VAL A 149 -3.64 14.89 -4.14
CA VAL A 149 -4.23 13.68 -3.55
C VAL A 149 -3.41 13.14 -2.37
N PRO A 150 -4.01 12.35 -1.45
CA PRO A 150 -3.26 11.81 -0.33
C PRO A 150 -2.17 10.81 -0.74
N LEU A 151 -1.05 10.89 -0.04
CA LEU A 151 0.14 10.07 -0.20
C LEU A 151 0.23 9.02 0.91
N ILE A 152 0.27 7.76 0.50
CA ILE A 152 0.53 6.61 1.37
C ILE A 152 1.99 6.18 1.23
N VAL A 153 2.62 5.81 2.35
CA VAL A 153 3.99 5.29 2.36
C VAL A 153 4.05 3.98 3.12
N GLY A 154 4.66 2.97 2.51
CA GLY A 154 4.85 1.64 3.10
C GLY A 154 6.19 1.00 2.76
N GLY A 155 6.46 -0.11 3.44
CA GLY A 155 7.70 -0.88 3.31
C GLY A 155 8.80 -0.40 4.25
N GLY A 156 9.36 -1.32 5.04
CA GLY A 156 10.53 -1.06 5.90
C GLY A 156 10.33 -0.14 7.11
N ILE A 157 9.13 0.39 7.37
CA ILE A 157 8.84 1.24 8.54
C ILE A 157 8.64 0.37 9.78
N ARG A 158 9.69 0.25 10.62
CA ARG A 158 9.71 -0.62 11.81
C ARG A 158 10.11 0.05 13.12
N SER A 159 10.37 1.36 13.10
CA SER A 159 10.72 2.09 14.31
C SER A 159 9.91 3.37 14.42
N PRO A 160 9.71 3.90 15.63
CA PRO A 160 9.07 5.20 15.84
C PRO A 160 9.76 6.31 15.06
N GLU A 161 11.09 6.27 14.94
CA GLU A 161 11.89 7.24 14.19
C GLU A 161 11.59 7.18 12.70
N ALA A 162 11.52 5.98 12.12
CA ALA A 162 11.16 5.80 10.71
C ALA A 162 9.73 6.28 10.42
N ALA A 163 8.78 5.96 11.31
CA ALA A 163 7.40 6.42 11.20
C ALA A 163 7.30 7.96 11.31
N LYS A 164 8.00 8.55 12.30
CA LYS A 164 8.08 9.99 12.48
C LYS A 164 8.69 10.67 11.26
N ALA A 165 9.77 10.13 10.71
CA ALA A 165 10.44 10.68 9.53
C ALA A 165 9.52 10.67 8.30
N ALA A 166 8.78 9.58 8.06
CA ALA A 166 7.80 9.51 6.97
C ALA A 166 6.66 10.54 7.14
N ARG A 167 6.13 10.67 8.36
CA ARG A 167 5.09 11.65 8.70
C ARG A 167 5.58 13.08 8.48
N GLU A 168 6.76 13.42 9.00
CA GLU A 168 7.35 14.77 8.89
C GLU A 168 7.76 15.11 7.45
N ALA A 169 8.04 14.10 6.63
CA ALA A 169 8.23 14.27 5.19
C ALA A 169 6.92 14.49 4.42
N GLY A 170 5.75 14.26 5.04
CA GLY A 170 4.44 14.59 4.47
C GLY A 170 3.60 13.39 4.03
N ALA A 171 3.91 12.17 4.48
CA ALA A 171 3.01 11.04 4.30
C ALA A 171 1.68 11.30 5.03
N ASP A 172 0.55 11.23 4.32
CA ASP A 172 -0.79 11.34 4.92
C ASP A 172 -1.19 10.04 5.62
N MET A 173 -0.69 8.90 5.11
CA MET A 173 -0.88 7.58 5.70
C MET A 173 0.40 6.77 5.67
N ILE A 174 0.64 6.03 6.75
CA ILE A 174 1.79 5.14 6.92
C ILE A 174 1.30 3.71 7.10
N VAL A 175 1.83 2.79 6.29
CA VAL A 175 1.49 1.37 6.33
C VAL A 175 2.62 0.57 6.95
N THR A 176 2.32 -0.13 8.05
CA THR A 176 3.25 -1.01 8.77
C THR A 176 2.64 -2.41 8.91
N GLY A 177 3.17 -3.41 8.20
CA GLY A 177 2.66 -4.79 8.23
C GLY A 177 3.63 -5.79 8.89
N THR A 178 4.85 -5.89 8.37
CA THR A 178 5.88 -6.88 8.80
C THR A 178 6.31 -6.71 10.27
N PHE A 179 6.00 -5.57 10.89
CA PHE A 179 6.31 -5.32 12.29
C PHE A 179 5.62 -6.36 13.20
N LEU A 180 4.33 -6.64 12.96
CA LEU A 180 3.54 -7.60 13.73
C LEU A 180 3.96 -9.06 13.49
N GLU A 181 4.52 -9.37 12.32
CA GLU A 181 4.98 -10.72 11.98
C GLU A 181 6.29 -11.11 12.65
N ARG A 182 7.10 -10.11 13.08
CA ARG A 182 8.45 -10.33 13.61
C ARG A 182 8.69 -9.83 15.03
N CYS A 183 7.82 -8.97 15.56
CA CYS A 183 7.93 -8.43 16.91
C CYS A 183 6.70 -8.79 17.74
N ASN A 184 6.91 -9.59 18.79
CA ASN A 184 5.92 -9.82 19.86
C ASN A 184 5.92 -8.68 20.90
N ASP A 185 6.55 -7.55 20.60
CA ASP A 185 6.63 -6.39 21.49
C ASP A 185 5.51 -5.39 21.20
N ASN A 186 4.41 -5.52 21.94
CA ASN A 186 3.27 -4.60 21.90
C ASN A 186 3.63 -3.17 22.30
N GLY A 187 4.68 -2.97 23.11
CA GLY A 187 5.16 -1.66 23.53
C GLY A 187 5.76 -0.88 22.36
N LEU A 188 6.63 -1.53 21.60
CA LEU A 188 7.24 -0.93 20.41
C LEU A 188 6.20 -0.67 19.31
N LEU A 189 5.22 -1.56 19.11
CA LEU A 189 4.08 -1.32 18.21
C LEU A 189 3.34 -0.02 18.57
N ASN A 190 3.00 0.15 19.86
CA ASN A 190 2.29 1.33 20.33
C ASN A 190 3.11 2.61 20.11
N GLN A 191 4.43 2.55 20.26
CA GLN A 191 5.31 3.69 19.98
C GLN A 191 5.33 4.04 18.49
N VAL A 192 5.40 3.04 17.60
CA VAL A 192 5.32 3.25 16.15
C VAL A 192 3.99 3.89 15.77
N VAL A 193 2.87 3.34 16.26
CA VAL A 193 1.52 3.89 16.00
C VAL A 193 1.39 5.33 16.49
N LYS A 194 1.92 5.63 17.68
CA LYS A 194 1.92 7.00 18.23
C LYS A 194 2.76 7.95 17.37
N ALA A 195 3.94 7.52 16.95
CA ALA A 195 4.82 8.31 16.09
C ALA A 195 4.19 8.62 14.71
N SER A 196 3.39 7.69 14.17
CA SER A 196 2.65 7.90 12.92
C SER A 196 1.51 8.92 13.03
N LYS A 197 0.91 9.08 14.21
CA LYS A 197 -0.23 10.00 14.42
C LYS A 197 0.19 11.44 14.70
N GLY A 198 1.43 11.66 15.14
CA GLY A 198 1.89 12.97 15.61
C GLY A 198 1.48 13.26 17.06
N PRO A 199 1.83 14.46 17.57
CA PRO A 199 1.41 14.93 18.90
C PRO A 199 -0.10 15.14 19.00
#